data_AF-A0A1Z5KZX4-F1
#
_entry.id   AF-A0A1Z5KZX4-F1
#
_cell.length_a   1.000
_cell.length_b   1.000
_cell.length_c   1.000
_cell.angle_alpha   90.00
_cell.angle_beta   90.00
_cell.angle_gamma   90.00
#
_symmetry.space_group_name_H-M   'P 1'
#
loop_
_entity.id
_entity.type
_entity.pdbx_description
1 polymer ?
#
loop_
_entity_poly.entity_id
_entity_poly.type
_entity_poly.pdbx_seq_one_letter_code
_entity_poly.pdbx_strand_id
1 'polypeptide(L)'
;MEPSYVIRTINGEMKLCPGTTDDESTSDSEPEGTKTTQDHLENIRIHFPNFVIVENSWETSALNTLNMSAALNKVKCMMKSGDGDGTSRVGFCYMNNVEIGKGFGENSKVAKNEAAKEALSLLRKLRPTVRIKPLNNSSGLTKQMVTEEVDSVPRHKTSARDDNEACDDKMGRTGDSSKNNEIADDNIGFKLLKLMGWKRKINKMLSDFAAKTLLLKDFVFSAEFDSEERKYIHGVSKRLGLKSVSRNGPEGRFLSVRHKITPQALLERLLRMGATEKYEVIEASAV
;
A
#
# COMPACT_ATOMS: atom_id res chain seq x y z
N MET A 1 -73.02 2.52 14.94
CA MET A 1 -71.62 2.42 14.49
C MET A 1 -70.95 3.70 14.93
N GLU A 2 -69.97 3.61 15.84
CA GLU A 2 -69.21 4.80 16.27
C GLU A 2 -68.13 5.10 15.22
N PRO A 3 -67.92 6.38 14.85
CA PRO A 3 -66.84 6.75 13.93
C PRO A 3 -65.49 6.56 14.62
N SER A 4 -64.66 5.69 14.05
CA SER A 4 -63.26 5.52 14.48
C SER A 4 -62.42 6.68 13.94
N TYR A 5 -61.49 7.21 14.74
CA TYR A 5 -60.56 8.25 14.31
C TYR A 5 -59.11 7.77 14.50
N VAL A 6 -58.24 8.10 13.55
CA VAL A 6 -56.82 7.77 13.60
C VAL A 6 -56.00 9.05 13.55
N ILE A 7 -55.02 9.16 14.45
CA ILE A 7 -54.07 10.27 14.49
C ILE A 7 -52.98 10.01 13.46
N ARG A 8 -52.76 10.95 12.53
CA ARG A 8 -51.66 10.89 11.56
C ARG A 8 -50.87 12.19 11.61
N THR A 9 -49.55 12.07 11.48
CA THR A 9 -48.65 13.23 11.35
C THR A 9 -48.51 13.55 9.86
N ILE A 10 -48.98 14.72 9.44
CA ILE A 10 -48.88 15.21 8.06
C ILE A 10 -48.10 16.52 8.10
N ASN A 11 -46.97 16.58 7.40
CA ASN A 11 -46.07 17.75 7.36
C ASN A 11 -45.61 18.24 8.75
N GLY A 12 -45.39 17.31 9.69
CA GLY A 12 -44.94 17.62 11.04
C GLY A 12 -46.05 18.06 12.02
N GLU A 13 -47.30 18.14 11.56
CA GLU A 13 -48.47 18.43 12.42
C GLU A 13 -49.31 17.17 12.63
N MET A 14 -49.69 16.89 13.88
CA MET A 14 -50.63 15.81 14.21
C MET A 14 -52.06 16.24 13.90
N LYS A 15 -52.75 15.48 13.03
CA LYS A 15 -54.16 15.71 12.66
C LYS A 15 -55.01 14.47 12.93
N LEU A 16 -56.24 14.69 13.39
CA LEU A 16 -57.23 13.64 13.66
C LEU A 16 -58.06 13.41 12.39
N CYS A 17 -57.97 12.22 11.79
CA CYS A 17 -58.70 11.88 10.57
C CYS A 17 -59.75 10.78 10.83
N PRO A 18 -60.95 10.86 10.23
CA PRO A 18 -61.95 9.80 10.32
C PRO A 18 -61.44 8.53 9.62
N GLY A 19 -61.53 7.40 10.30
CA GLY A 19 -61.11 6.09 9.81
C GLY A 19 -62.21 5.46 8.96
N THR A 20 -62.02 5.45 7.65
CA THR A 20 -62.83 4.66 6.72
C THR A 20 -62.23 3.25 6.64
N THR A 21 -62.96 2.26 7.14
CA THR A 21 -62.81 0.88 6.67
C THR A 21 -63.50 0.80 5.32
N ASP A 22 -62.74 0.72 4.24
CA ASP A 22 -63.06 -0.07 3.04
C ASP A 22 -61.88 0.01 2.06
N ASP A 23 -61.59 -1.16 1.50
CA ASP A 23 -60.60 -1.42 0.47
C ASP A 23 -60.86 -0.56 -0.77
N GLU A 24 -59.96 0.38 -1.07
CA GLU A 24 -59.83 0.89 -2.44
C GLU A 24 -58.37 1.23 -2.76
N SER A 25 -57.83 0.39 -3.64
CA SER A 25 -56.63 0.59 -4.43
C SER A 25 -56.60 1.98 -5.04
N THR A 26 -55.73 2.85 -4.51
CA THR A 26 -55.34 4.08 -5.19
C THR A 26 -53.83 4.00 -5.42
N SER A 27 -53.48 3.83 -6.69
CA SER A 27 -52.13 3.82 -7.21
C SER A 27 -51.54 5.24 -7.15
N ASP A 28 -50.86 5.57 -6.07
CA ASP A 28 -49.87 6.64 -6.05
C ASP A 28 -48.48 6.01 -6.19
N SER A 29 -47.98 6.06 -7.42
CA SER A 29 -46.64 5.64 -7.81
C SER A 29 -45.60 6.66 -7.34
N GLU A 30 -45.25 6.61 -6.05
CA GLU A 30 -43.95 7.09 -5.60
C GLU A 30 -42.85 6.08 -5.99
N PRO A 31 -41.67 6.52 -6.44
CA PRO A 31 -40.65 5.61 -6.96
C PRO A 31 -40.00 4.81 -5.82
N GLU A 32 -40.31 3.52 -5.75
CA GLU A 32 -39.74 2.48 -4.84
C GLU A 32 -38.19 2.37 -4.84
N GLY A 33 -37.49 3.10 -5.72
CA GLY A 33 -36.03 3.03 -5.85
C GLY A 33 -35.21 3.78 -4.80
N THR A 34 -35.79 4.75 -4.07
CA THR A 34 -35.00 5.68 -3.23
C THR A 34 -34.77 5.20 -1.79
N LYS A 35 -35.77 4.57 -1.15
CA LYS A 35 -35.66 4.04 0.22
C LYS A 35 -34.58 2.95 0.32
N THR A 36 -34.58 2.02 -0.63
CA THR A 36 -33.63 0.88 -0.66
C THR A 36 -32.17 1.30 -0.82
N THR A 37 -31.88 2.38 -1.57
CA THR A 37 -30.51 2.86 -1.75
C THR A 37 -30.00 3.60 -0.51
N GLN A 38 -30.86 4.38 0.14
CA GLN A 38 -30.49 5.11 1.34
C GLN A 38 -30.22 4.16 2.51
N ASP A 39 -31.05 3.12 2.68
CA ASP A 39 -30.83 2.06 3.66
C ASP A 39 -29.51 1.31 3.41
N HIS A 40 -29.18 1.02 2.14
CA HIS A 40 -27.88 0.43 1.78
C HIS A 40 -26.70 1.33 2.14
N LEU A 41 -26.80 2.64 1.90
CA LEU A 41 -25.75 3.59 2.25
C LEU A 41 -25.56 3.68 3.76
N GLU A 42 -26.64 3.69 4.55
CA GLU A 42 -26.55 3.67 6.01
C GLU A 42 -25.91 2.36 6.51
N ASN A 43 -26.29 1.23 5.94
CA ASN A 43 -25.72 -0.07 6.29
C ASN A 43 -24.19 -0.10 6.04
N ILE A 44 -23.74 0.42 4.89
CA ILE A 44 -22.31 0.58 4.57
C ILE A 44 -21.64 1.58 5.52
N ARG A 45 -22.34 2.65 5.90
CA ARG A 45 -21.82 3.68 6.81
C ARG A 45 -21.52 3.10 8.19
N ILE A 46 -22.42 2.26 8.71
CA ILE A 46 -22.33 1.65 10.04
C ILE A 46 -21.28 0.53 10.08
N HIS A 47 -21.24 -0.34 9.07
CA HIS A 47 -20.36 -1.52 9.11
C HIS A 47 -18.91 -1.25 8.72
N PHE A 48 -18.63 -0.15 8.01
CA PHE A 48 -17.30 0.12 7.46
C PHE A 48 -16.74 1.51 7.82
N PRO A 49 -16.88 2.02 9.07
CA PRO A 49 -16.60 3.42 9.44
C PRO A 49 -15.19 3.90 9.08
N ASN A 50 -14.25 2.96 9.03
CA ASN A 50 -12.83 3.16 8.90
C ASN A 50 -12.27 2.70 7.54
N PHE A 51 -13.14 2.34 6.61
CA PHE A 51 -12.73 1.82 5.31
C PHE A 51 -12.21 2.94 4.41
N VAL A 52 -11.01 2.75 3.88
CA VAL A 52 -10.40 3.65 2.90
C VAL A 52 -10.29 2.93 1.57
N ILE A 53 -10.85 3.51 0.52
CA ILE A 53 -10.71 2.95 -0.82
C ILE A 53 -9.28 3.22 -1.28
N VAL A 54 -8.59 2.20 -1.79
CA VAL A 54 -7.27 2.34 -2.40
C VAL A 54 -7.40 1.92 -3.85
N GLU A 55 -7.08 2.82 -4.77
CA GLU A 55 -7.20 2.57 -6.20
C GLU A 55 -5.91 2.94 -6.93
N ASN A 56 -5.57 2.20 -7.99
CA ASN A 56 -4.50 2.60 -8.89
C ASN A 56 -5.11 3.41 -10.03
N SER A 57 -4.47 4.51 -10.43
CA SER A 57 -4.97 5.36 -11.52
C SER A 57 -5.06 4.66 -12.87
N TRP A 58 -4.29 3.58 -13.07
CA TRP A 58 -4.29 2.75 -14.28
C TRP A 58 -5.20 1.52 -14.17
N GLU A 59 -5.82 1.27 -13.01
CA GLU A 59 -6.69 0.12 -12.83
C GLU A 59 -8.10 0.43 -13.36
N THR A 60 -8.55 -0.38 -14.32
CA THR A 60 -9.88 -0.25 -14.92
C THR A 60 -10.90 -1.21 -14.29
N SER A 61 -10.44 -2.25 -13.59
CA SER A 61 -11.32 -3.26 -12.98
C SER A 61 -11.80 -2.83 -11.59
N ALA A 62 -13.10 -2.54 -11.46
CA ALA A 62 -13.73 -2.26 -10.18
C ALA A 62 -13.54 -3.42 -9.18
N LEU A 63 -13.61 -4.67 -9.66
CA LEU A 63 -13.37 -5.86 -8.86
C LEU A 63 -11.95 -5.90 -8.26
N ASN A 64 -10.93 -5.54 -9.04
CA ASN A 64 -9.55 -5.54 -8.55
C ASN A 64 -9.33 -4.45 -7.49
N THR A 65 -9.82 -3.24 -7.78
CA THR A 65 -9.78 -2.11 -6.83
C THR A 65 -10.47 -2.46 -5.51
N LEU A 66 -11.63 -3.11 -5.58
CA LEU A 66 -12.39 -3.50 -4.40
C LEU A 66 -11.67 -4.56 -3.57
N ASN A 67 -11.14 -5.61 -4.22
CA ASN A 67 -10.39 -6.66 -3.55
C ASN A 67 -9.09 -6.14 -2.92
N MET A 68 -8.37 -5.27 -3.63
CA MET A 68 -7.17 -4.61 -3.11
C MET A 68 -7.50 -3.75 -1.89
N SER A 69 -8.55 -2.92 -2.00
CA SER A 69 -9.03 -2.09 -0.88
C SER A 69 -9.42 -2.97 0.31
N ALA A 70 -10.22 -4.01 0.10
CA ALA A 70 -10.64 -4.91 1.16
C ALA A 70 -9.45 -5.60 1.84
N ALA A 71 -8.50 -6.12 1.07
CA ALA A 71 -7.29 -6.75 1.62
C ALA A 71 -6.44 -5.77 2.45
N LEU A 72 -6.26 -4.53 1.98
CA LEU A 72 -5.50 -3.51 2.69
C LEU A 72 -6.20 -3.02 3.97
N ASN A 73 -7.53 -3.00 3.97
CA ASN A 73 -8.35 -2.67 5.14
C ASN A 73 -8.61 -3.89 6.05
N LYS A 74 -8.07 -5.08 5.70
CA LYS A 74 -8.31 -6.35 6.41
C LYS A 74 -9.79 -6.75 6.49
N VAL A 75 -10.57 -6.40 5.47
CA VAL A 75 -11.98 -6.74 5.29
C VAL A 75 -12.10 -7.92 4.33
N LYS A 76 -12.95 -8.89 4.66
CA LYS A 76 -13.21 -10.04 3.78
C LYS A 76 -14.15 -9.62 2.64
N CYS A 77 -13.69 -9.67 1.39
CA CYS A 77 -14.51 -9.43 0.21
C CYS A 77 -14.89 -10.75 -0.46
N MET A 78 -16.16 -10.95 -0.79
CA MET A 78 -16.66 -12.15 -1.49
C MET A 78 -17.64 -11.78 -2.60
N MET A 79 -17.50 -12.44 -3.75
CA MET A 79 -18.39 -12.28 -4.89
C MET A 79 -19.17 -13.57 -5.13
N LYS A 80 -20.51 -13.49 -5.02
CA LYS A 80 -21.41 -14.61 -5.33
C LYS A 80 -22.15 -14.33 -6.63
N SER A 81 -22.60 -15.38 -7.30
CA SER A 81 -23.53 -15.26 -8.42
C SER A 81 -24.70 -16.21 -8.21
N GLY A 82 -25.89 -15.77 -8.59
CA GLY A 82 -27.10 -16.57 -8.65
C GLY A 82 -27.76 -16.45 -10.02
N ASP A 83 -28.84 -17.21 -10.18
CA ASP A 83 -29.68 -17.14 -11.38
C ASP A 83 -30.62 -15.93 -11.28
N GLY A 84 -30.78 -15.22 -12.40
CA GLY A 84 -31.69 -14.08 -12.51
C GLY A 84 -33.07 -14.50 -13.03
N ASP A 85 -33.56 -13.75 -14.01
CA ASP A 85 -34.85 -13.93 -14.68
C ASP A 85 -34.84 -15.01 -15.79
N GLY A 86 -33.88 -15.94 -15.75
CA GLY A 86 -33.75 -17.06 -16.69
C GLY A 86 -32.85 -16.78 -17.89
N THR A 87 -32.64 -15.52 -18.28
CA THR A 87 -31.67 -15.14 -19.34
C THR A 87 -30.46 -14.40 -18.80
N SER A 88 -30.59 -13.77 -17.63
CA SER A 88 -29.52 -13.05 -16.95
C SER A 88 -29.02 -13.79 -15.70
N ARG A 89 -27.79 -13.47 -15.29
CA ARG A 89 -27.23 -13.85 -14.00
C ARG A 89 -27.15 -12.63 -13.08
N VAL A 90 -27.31 -12.89 -11.80
CA VAL A 90 -27.19 -11.87 -10.75
C VAL A 90 -25.87 -12.08 -10.01
N GLY A 91 -25.13 -11.01 -9.78
CA GLY A 91 -23.94 -10.95 -8.96
C GLY A 91 -24.22 -10.21 -7.67
N PHE A 92 -23.59 -10.65 -6.58
CA PHE A 92 -23.69 -10.02 -5.27
C PHE A 92 -22.29 -9.83 -4.69
N CYS A 93 -22.05 -8.64 -4.14
CA CYS A 93 -20.82 -8.27 -3.46
C CYS A 93 -21.05 -8.22 -1.95
N TYR A 94 -20.24 -8.97 -1.21
CA TYR A 94 -20.26 -8.98 0.25
C TYR A 94 -18.93 -8.50 0.82
N MET A 95 -18.98 -7.58 1.78
CA MET A 95 -17.85 -7.24 2.65
C MET A 95 -18.18 -7.63 4.09
N ASN A 96 -17.33 -8.42 4.74
CA ASN A 96 -17.60 -8.95 6.10
C ASN A 96 -19.03 -9.55 6.25
N ASN A 97 -19.51 -10.24 5.21
CA ASN A 97 -20.86 -10.82 5.10
C ASN A 97 -22.03 -9.83 4.98
N VAL A 98 -21.76 -8.52 4.89
CA VAL A 98 -22.77 -7.50 4.58
C VAL A 98 -22.84 -7.30 3.07
N GLU A 99 -24.04 -7.33 2.50
CA GLU A 99 -24.26 -7.03 1.09
C GLU A 99 -24.04 -5.54 0.85
N ILE A 100 -23.19 -5.21 -0.13
CA ILE A 100 -22.83 -3.82 -0.45
C ILE A 100 -23.03 -3.48 -1.92
N GLY A 101 -23.43 -4.44 -2.74
CA GLY A 101 -23.68 -4.22 -4.16
C GLY A 101 -24.23 -5.46 -4.85
N LYS A 102 -25.02 -5.21 -5.87
CA LYS A 102 -25.74 -6.16 -6.70
C LYS A 102 -25.54 -5.78 -8.16
N GLY A 103 -25.52 -6.75 -9.05
CA GLY A 103 -25.34 -6.49 -10.47
C GLY A 103 -25.95 -7.57 -11.32
N PHE A 104 -26.30 -7.22 -12.56
CA PHE A 104 -26.87 -8.15 -13.52
C PHE A 104 -25.91 -8.29 -14.71
N GLY A 105 -25.93 -9.43 -15.37
CA GLY A 105 -25.16 -9.62 -16.59
C GLY A 105 -25.48 -10.92 -17.30
N GLU A 106 -25.05 -11.02 -18.55
CA GLU A 106 -25.27 -12.21 -19.41
C GLU A 106 -24.58 -13.47 -18.87
N ASN A 107 -23.54 -13.29 -18.05
CA ASN A 107 -22.81 -14.40 -17.42
C ASN A 107 -22.31 -14.01 -16.03
N SER A 108 -21.88 -15.00 -15.25
CA SER A 108 -21.46 -14.79 -13.86
C SER A 108 -20.28 -13.83 -13.71
N LYS A 109 -19.41 -13.73 -14.72
CA LYS A 109 -18.24 -12.84 -14.68
C LYS A 109 -18.67 -11.38 -14.82
N VAL A 110 -19.54 -11.10 -15.79
CA VAL A 110 -20.12 -9.77 -16.01
C VAL A 110 -20.96 -9.37 -14.80
N ALA A 111 -21.85 -10.23 -14.33
CA ALA A 111 -22.71 -9.94 -13.18
C ALA A 111 -21.91 -9.61 -11.90
N LYS A 112 -20.82 -10.36 -11.62
CA LYS A 112 -19.92 -10.05 -10.48
C LYS A 112 -19.16 -8.75 -10.67
N ASN A 113 -18.78 -8.40 -11.89
CA ASN A 113 -18.10 -7.14 -12.17
C ASN A 113 -19.05 -5.95 -12.02
N GLU A 114 -20.29 -6.07 -12.49
CA GLU A 114 -21.33 -5.05 -12.27
C GLU A 114 -21.66 -4.87 -10.79
N ALA A 115 -21.78 -5.97 -10.03
CA ALA A 115 -21.96 -5.89 -8.58
C ALA A 115 -20.78 -5.19 -7.89
N ALA A 116 -19.55 -5.41 -8.38
CA ALA A 116 -18.36 -4.73 -7.87
C ALA A 116 -18.36 -3.22 -8.23
N LYS A 117 -18.84 -2.84 -9.42
CA LYS A 117 -18.97 -1.44 -9.83
C LYS A 117 -19.99 -0.71 -8.98
N GLU A 118 -21.15 -1.32 -8.73
CA GLU A 118 -22.17 -0.73 -7.85
C GLU A 118 -21.62 -0.57 -6.43
N ALA A 119 -21.03 -1.63 -5.87
CA ALA A 119 -20.42 -1.58 -4.54
C ALA A 119 -19.35 -0.48 -4.42
N LEU A 120 -18.48 -0.35 -5.42
CA LEU A 120 -17.45 0.69 -5.45
C LEU A 120 -18.04 2.10 -5.58
N SER A 121 -19.11 2.26 -6.35
CA SER A 121 -19.85 3.53 -6.48
C SER A 121 -20.44 3.96 -5.14
N LEU A 122 -21.13 3.05 -4.44
CA LEU A 122 -21.71 3.32 -3.12
C LEU A 122 -20.62 3.64 -2.08
N LEU A 123 -19.52 2.90 -2.08
CA LEU A 123 -18.40 3.16 -1.18
C LEU A 123 -17.76 4.53 -1.45
N ARG A 124 -17.59 4.95 -2.71
CA ARG A 124 -17.00 6.25 -3.06
C ARG A 124 -17.83 7.45 -2.61
N LYS A 125 -19.14 7.28 -2.44
CA LYS A 125 -20.02 8.31 -1.86
C LYS A 125 -19.80 8.51 -0.36
N LEU A 126 -19.37 7.46 0.34
CA LEU A 126 -19.27 7.46 1.81
C LEU A 126 -17.83 7.52 2.32
N ARG A 127 -16.87 7.05 1.51
CA ARG A 127 -15.50 6.78 1.95
C ARG A 127 -14.48 7.54 1.13
N PRO A 128 -13.44 8.08 1.79
CA PRO A 128 -12.33 8.71 1.11
C PRO A 128 -11.56 7.69 0.28
N THR A 129 -11.04 8.15 -0.84
CA THR A 129 -10.26 7.34 -1.78
C THR A 129 -8.82 7.82 -1.83
N VAL A 130 -7.89 6.92 -1.56
CA VAL A 130 -6.46 7.13 -1.81
C VAL A 130 -6.13 6.57 -3.19
N ARG A 131 -5.83 7.47 -4.13
CA ARG A 131 -5.43 7.10 -5.49
C ARG A 131 -3.91 7.04 -5.60
N ILE A 132 -3.43 5.95 -6.20
CA ILE A 132 -2.02 5.70 -6.50
C ILE A 132 -1.74 6.16 -7.93
N LYS A 133 -0.84 7.14 -8.06
CA LYS A 133 -0.39 7.70 -9.35
C LYS A 133 0.57 6.73 -10.07
N PRO A 134 0.61 6.75 -11.41
CA PRO A 134 1.55 5.93 -12.14
C PRO A 134 2.97 6.40 -11.79
N LEU A 135 3.85 5.47 -11.41
CA LEU A 135 5.23 5.82 -11.13
C LEU A 135 5.91 6.20 -12.45
N ASN A 136 6.21 7.47 -12.64
CA ASN A 136 7.22 7.89 -13.61
C ASN A 136 8.57 7.48 -13.01
N ASN A 137 9.22 6.49 -13.62
CA ASN A 137 10.51 5.88 -13.25
C ASN A 137 11.34 6.71 -12.25
N SER A 138 11.13 6.49 -10.95
CA SER A 138 12.06 7.01 -9.95
C SER A 138 13.35 6.21 -10.09
N SER A 139 14.39 6.86 -10.60
CA SER A 139 15.74 6.31 -10.67
C SER A 139 16.11 5.62 -9.34
N GLY A 140 16.33 4.32 -9.41
CA GLY A 140 16.73 3.53 -8.24
C GLY A 140 18.16 3.89 -7.82
N LEU A 141 18.47 3.72 -6.54
CA LEU A 141 19.85 3.82 -6.05
C LEU A 141 20.67 2.69 -6.67
N THR A 142 21.73 3.06 -7.41
CA THR A 142 22.65 2.12 -8.06
C THR A 142 23.56 1.44 -7.04
N LYS A 143 24.13 0.27 -7.38
CA LYS A 143 25.07 -0.44 -6.50
C LYS A 143 26.28 0.43 -6.18
N GLN A 144 26.71 1.26 -7.13
CA GLN A 144 27.77 2.27 -6.96
C GLN A 144 27.52 3.22 -5.79
N MET A 145 26.29 3.74 -5.64
CA MET A 145 25.93 4.63 -4.51
C MET A 145 25.97 3.92 -3.15
N VAL A 146 25.91 2.58 -3.14
CA VAL A 146 26.05 1.76 -1.92
C VAL A 146 27.51 1.31 -1.72
N THR A 147 28.30 1.13 -2.76
CA THR A 147 29.68 0.62 -2.66
C THR A 147 30.75 1.72 -2.55
N GLU A 148 30.48 2.93 -3.03
CA GLU A 148 31.44 4.04 -3.02
C GLU A 148 31.24 4.87 -1.75
N GLU A 149 32.08 4.59 -0.75
CA GLU A 149 32.58 5.50 0.31
C GLU A 149 33.60 4.71 1.18
N VAL A 150 34.53 3.99 0.54
CA VAL A 150 35.68 3.37 1.23
C VAL A 150 36.98 4.01 0.73
N ASP A 151 37.00 5.34 0.61
CA ASP A 151 38.23 6.12 0.39
C ASP A 151 38.44 7.17 1.48
N SER A 152 38.30 6.74 2.73
CA SER A 152 38.90 7.42 3.88
C SER A 152 38.73 6.58 5.15
N VAL A 153 39.45 5.46 5.21
CA VAL A 153 39.98 5.05 6.51
C VAL A 153 41.12 6.05 6.81
N PRO A 154 41.05 6.88 7.88
CA PRO A 154 42.20 7.66 8.28
C PRO A 154 43.33 6.67 8.57
N ARG A 155 44.38 6.66 7.74
CA ARG A 155 45.67 6.08 8.12
C ARG A 155 46.07 6.81 9.38
N HIS A 156 45.93 6.18 10.55
CA HIS A 156 46.73 6.56 11.69
C HIS A 156 48.18 6.36 11.28
N LYS A 157 48.81 7.46 10.83
CA LYS A 157 50.25 7.61 10.92
C LYS A 157 50.55 7.53 12.41
N THR A 158 50.99 6.38 12.88
CA THR A 158 51.83 6.36 14.08
C THR A 158 53.10 7.10 13.69
N SER A 159 53.10 8.42 13.93
CA SER A 159 54.30 9.23 13.84
C SER A 159 55.30 8.70 14.86
N ALA A 160 56.47 8.35 14.36
CA ALA A 160 57.65 8.06 15.16
C ALA A 160 57.84 9.11 16.25
N ARG A 161 58.14 8.65 17.47
CA ARG A 161 59.08 9.34 18.33
C ARG A 161 60.40 8.61 18.18
N ASP A 162 61.36 9.30 17.59
CA ASP A 162 62.78 9.02 17.72
C ASP A 162 63.14 9.02 19.21
N ASP A 163 63.83 7.99 19.66
CA ASP A 163 64.86 8.10 20.70
C ASP A 163 65.91 7.02 20.39
N ASN A 164 67.15 7.48 20.23
CA ASN A 164 68.36 6.68 20.06
C ASN A 164 68.56 5.73 21.25
N GLU A 165 68.98 4.49 21.01
CA GLU A 165 70.22 3.93 21.60
C GLU A 165 70.56 2.54 21.02
N ALA A 166 71.86 2.24 21.07
CA ALA A 166 72.59 1.29 20.24
C ALA A 166 72.45 -0.19 20.62
N CYS A 167 72.57 -1.09 19.64
CA CYS A 167 73.46 -2.26 19.71
C CYS A 167 73.64 -2.94 18.34
N ASP A 168 74.90 -3.11 17.94
CA ASP A 168 75.40 -4.08 16.97
C ASP A 168 74.73 -5.46 17.12
N ASP A 169 74.37 -6.13 16.03
CA ASP A 169 75.16 -7.27 15.54
C ASP A 169 74.70 -7.78 14.16
N LYS A 170 75.64 -8.44 13.49
CA LYS A 170 75.69 -8.94 12.12
C LYS A 170 74.49 -9.82 11.69
N MET A 171 74.01 -9.65 10.45
CA MET A 171 74.10 -10.67 9.39
C MET A 171 73.46 -10.25 8.06
N GLY A 172 74.30 -10.23 7.02
CA GLY A 172 74.11 -10.73 5.66
C GLY A 172 72.75 -10.76 4.94
N ARG A 173 72.84 -10.34 3.67
CA ARG A 173 72.20 -10.86 2.44
C ARG A 173 71.06 -10.04 1.83
N THR A 174 71.42 -9.57 0.62
CA THR A 174 70.64 -9.53 -0.62
C THR A 174 69.41 -8.63 -0.66
N GLY A 175 69.50 -7.61 -1.50
CA GLY A 175 68.38 -6.73 -1.81
C GLY A 175 67.23 -7.46 -2.48
N ASP A 176 66.03 -6.94 -2.24
CA ASP A 176 65.05 -6.81 -3.30
C ASP A 176 64.10 -5.66 -2.95
N SER A 177 63.79 -4.91 -4.00
CA SER A 177 62.79 -3.87 -4.12
C SER A 177 61.46 -4.25 -3.43
N SER A 178 61.18 -3.63 -2.27
CA SER A 178 59.86 -3.71 -1.64
C SER A 178 58.89 -2.79 -2.37
N LYS A 179 58.29 -3.39 -3.39
CA LYS A 179 57.07 -2.97 -4.07
C LYS A 179 56.00 -2.59 -3.05
N ASN A 180 55.22 -1.56 -3.39
CA ASN A 180 53.93 -1.29 -2.79
C ASN A 180 53.12 -2.59 -2.74
N ASN A 181 52.96 -3.19 -1.56
CA ASN A 181 52.01 -4.27 -1.35
C ASN A 181 50.60 -3.65 -1.31
N GLU A 182 50.05 -3.40 -2.50
CA GLU A 182 48.61 -3.42 -2.69
C GLU A 182 48.12 -4.80 -2.22
N ILE A 183 47.27 -4.81 -1.18
CA ILE A 183 46.64 -6.05 -0.74
C ILE A 183 45.78 -6.51 -1.91
N ALA A 184 46.15 -7.63 -2.54
CA ALA A 184 45.40 -8.16 -3.66
C ALA A 184 43.91 -8.28 -3.30
N ASP A 185 43.03 -7.75 -4.16
CA ASP A 185 41.57 -7.68 -3.99
C ASP A 185 40.91 -9.05 -3.76
N ASP A 186 41.65 -10.13 -4.00
CA ASP A 186 41.24 -11.51 -3.81
C ASP A 186 41.46 -12.08 -2.40
N ASN A 187 42.15 -11.35 -1.54
CA ASN A 187 42.32 -11.75 -0.15
C ASN A 187 40.96 -11.85 0.56
N ILE A 188 40.71 -13.01 1.17
CA ILE A 188 39.47 -13.32 1.91
C ILE A 188 39.16 -12.24 2.95
N GLY A 189 40.18 -11.67 3.58
CA GLY A 189 40.04 -10.55 4.52
C GLY A 189 39.54 -9.26 3.86
N PHE A 190 40.01 -8.91 2.67
CA PHE A 190 39.56 -7.75 1.91
C PHE A 190 38.15 -7.95 1.36
N LYS A 191 37.84 -9.16 0.86
CA LYS A 191 36.47 -9.57 0.53
C LYS A 191 35.54 -9.47 1.75
N LEU A 192 35.98 -9.89 2.94
CA LEU A 192 35.22 -9.73 4.19
C LEU A 192 35.03 -8.27 4.59
N LEU A 193 36.07 -7.44 4.50
CA LEU A 193 36.01 -6.00 4.79
C LEU A 193 35.06 -5.26 3.85
N LYS A 194 35.14 -5.54 2.55
CA LYS A 194 34.22 -5.04 1.52
C LYS A 194 32.79 -5.53 1.80
N LEU A 195 32.63 -6.81 2.17
CA LEU A 195 31.36 -7.41 2.60
C LEU A 195 30.79 -6.76 3.88
N MET A 196 31.65 -6.38 4.82
CA MET A 196 31.25 -5.75 6.09
C MET A 196 30.85 -4.28 5.88
N GLY A 197 31.55 -3.59 4.97
CA GLY A 197 31.27 -2.21 4.57
C GLY A 197 29.87 -2.05 3.97
N TRP A 198 29.54 -2.83 2.94
CA TRP A 198 28.21 -2.71 2.30
C TRP A 198 27.08 -3.13 3.25
N LYS A 199 27.25 -4.22 4.03
CA LYS A 199 26.24 -4.64 5.01
C LYS A 199 25.97 -3.54 6.04
N ARG A 200 27.02 -2.90 6.57
CA ARG A 200 26.89 -1.77 7.51
C ARG A 200 26.16 -0.60 6.86
N LYS A 201 26.50 -0.26 5.61
CA LYS A 201 25.84 0.83 4.86
C LYS A 201 24.36 0.53 4.62
N ILE A 202 24.00 -0.69 4.21
CA ILE A 202 22.60 -1.12 4.05
C ILE A 202 21.82 -0.99 5.36
N ASN A 203 22.40 -1.44 6.50
CA ASN A 203 21.74 -1.28 7.79
C ASN A 203 21.53 0.20 8.15
N LYS A 204 22.54 1.04 7.95
CA LYS A 204 22.44 2.48 8.19
C LYS A 204 21.37 3.12 7.30
N MET A 205 21.43 2.89 5.99
CA MET A 205 20.48 3.44 5.02
C MET A 205 19.04 3.01 5.30
N LEU A 206 18.81 1.71 5.56
CA LEU A 206 17.47 1.21 5.86
C LEU A 206 16.97 1.67 7.24
N SER A 207 17.85 1.82 8.23
CA SER A 207 17.49 2.37 9.54
C SER A 207 17.13 3.85 9.45
N ASP A 208 17.93 4.63 8.71
CA ASP A 208 17.64 6.03 8.43
C ASP A 208 16.34 6.16 7.61
N PHE A 209 16.12 5.28 6.63
CA PHE A 209 14.86 5.22 5.89
C PHE A 209 13.68 4.94 6.82
N ALA A 210 13.80 3.91 7.68
CA ALA A 210 12.77 3.53 8.65
C ALA A 210 12.43 4.65 9.65
N ALA A 211 13.42 5.46 10.06
CA ALA A 211 13.24 6.49 11.08
C ALA A 211 12.90 7.88 10.53
N LYS A 212 13.50 8.27 9.39
CA LYS A 212 13.56 9.67 8.94
C LYS A 212 12.85 9.92 7.61
N THR A 213 12.59 8.89 6.80
CA THR A 213 11.98 9.11 5.49
C THR A 213 10.46 9.24 5.59
N LEU A 214 9.89 10.06 4.70
CA LEU A 214 8.45 10.15 4.54
C LEU A 214 7.89 8.76 4.21
N LEU A 215 6.88 8.32 4.97
CA LEU A 215 6.21 7.02 4.79
C LEU A 215 5.64 6.78 3.38
N LEU A 216 5.66 7.81 2.53
CA LEU A 216 5.05 7.89 1.21
C LEU A 216 6.04 7.69 0.06
N LYS A 217 7.36 7.66 0.34
CA LYS A 217 8.41 7.40 -0.66
C LYS A 217 8.84 5.93 -0.60
N ASP A 218 9.00 5.31 -1.77
CA ASP A 218 9.60 3.99 -1.89
C ASP A 218 11.12 4.12 -2.04
N PHE A 219 11.85 3.21 -1.43
CA PHE A 219 13.30 3.10 -1.55
C PHE A 219 13.63 1.98 -2.54
N VAL A 220 14.24 2.30 -3.68
CA VAL A 220 14.48 1.35 -4.76
C VAL A 220 15.97 1.04 -4.87
N PHE A 221 16.30 -0.25 -4.87
CA PHE A 221 17.63 -0.82 -5.14
C PHE A 221 17.69 -1.30 -6.60
N SER A 222 18.77 -0.96 -7.28
CA SER A 222 19.08 -1.36 -8.67
C SER A 222 19.03 -2.88 -8.91
N ALA A 223 18.99 -3.30 -10.18
CA ALA A 223 19.03 -4.69 -10.58
C ALA A 223 20.40 -5.38 -10.36
N GLU A 224 21.46 -4.59 -10.15
CA GLU A 224 22.85 -5.05 -9.96
C GLU A 224 23.09 -5.86 -8.67
N PHE A 225 22.14 -5.88 -7.75
CA PHE A 225 22.22 -6.70 -6.55
C PHE A 225 21.92 -8.17 -6.88
N ASP A 226 22.75 -9.10 -6.43
CA ASP A 226 22.54 -10.53 -6.66
C ASP A 226 21.45 -11.12 -5.74
N SER A 227 21.21 -12.43 -5.86
CA SER A 227 20.20 -13.13 -5.06
C SER A 227 20.48 -13.12 -3.56
N GLU A 228 21.75 -13.28 -3.15
CA GLU A 228 22.16 -13.31 -1.75
C GLU A 228 22.09 -11.91 -1.11
N GLU A 229 22.53 -10.89 -1.85
CA GLU A 229 22.46 -9.49 -1.45
C GLU A 229 20.99 -9.06 -1.28
N ARG A 230 20.11 -9.40 -2.23
CA ARG A 230 18.66 -9.15 -2.11
C ARG A 230 18.07 -9.88 -0.91
N LYS A 231 18.46 -11.14 -0.65
CA LYS A 231 18.04 -11.89 0.52
C LYS A 231 18.46 -11.20 1.82
N TYR A 232 19.68 -10.66 1.87
CA TYR A 232 20.15 -9.86 3.00
C TYR A 232 19.33 -8.59 3.21
N ILE A 233 19.10 -7.81 2.15
CA ILE A 233 18.29 -6.59 2.18
C ILE A 233 16.85 -6.89 2.63
N HIS A 234 16.25 -7.99 2.15
CA HIS A 234 14.96 -8.47 2.61
C HIS A 234 14.97 -8.77 4.12
N GLY A 235 16.01 -9.46 4.62
CA GLY A 235 16.18 -9.77 6.04
C GLY A 235 16.27 -8.52 6.92
N VAL A 236 17.12 -7.55 6.55
CA VAL A 236 17.26 -6.28 7.27
C VAL A 236 15.97 -5.48 7.25
N SER A 237 15.33 -5.36 6.07
CA SER A 237 14.05 -4.66 5.91
C SER A 237 12.97 -5.25 6.81
N LYS A 238 12.87 -6.59 6.87
CA LYS A 238 11.90 -7.29 7.72
C LYS A 238 12.13 -6.98 9.19
N ARG A 239 13.39 -6.99 9.66
CA ARG A 239 13.76 -6.66 11.04
C ARG A 239 13.42 -5.22 11.42
N LEU A 240 13.55 -4.29 10.47
CA LEU A 240 13.19 -2.88 10.65
C LEU A 240 11.70 -2.59 10.45
N GLY A 241 10.86 -3.62 10.32
CA GLY A 241 9.41 -3.44 10.13
C GLY A 241 9.00 -2.94 8.74
N LEU A 242 9.92 -2.87 7.79
CA LEU A 242 9.66 -2.43 6.41
C LEU A 242 9.08 -3.58 5.57
N LYS A 243 8.41 -3.22 4.46
CA LYS A 243 7.97 -4.15 3.43
C LYS A 243 8.94 -4.08 2.26
N SER A 244 9.49 -5.22 1.87
CA SER A 244 10.42 -5.34 0.74
C SER A 244 9.85 -6.28 -0.31
N VAL A 245 9.95 -5.90 -1.59
CA VAL A 245 9.43 -6.66 -2.74
C VAL A 245 10.42 -6.55 -3.89
N SER A 246 10.86 -7.70 -4.40
CA SER A 246 11.63 -7.76 -5.65
C SER A 246 10.68 -7.84 -6.84
N ARG A 247 10.85 -7.00 -7.86
CA ARG A 247 10.01 -6.90 -9.06
C ARG A 247 10.86 -7.10 -10.31
N ASN A 248 10.26 -7.61 -11.38
CA ASN A 248 10.92 -7.67 -12.68
C ASN A 248 10.79 -6.32 -13.38
N GLY A 249 11.90 -5.76 -13.84
CA GLY A 249 11.96 -4.54 -14.63
C GLY A 249 12.65 -4.79 -15.98
N PRO A 250 12.66 -3.77 -16.86
CA PRO A 250 13.30 -3.86 -18.18
C PRO A 250 14.80 -4.13 -18.09
N GLU A 251 15.49 -3.56 -17.10
CA GLU A 251 16.92 -3.75 -16.84
C GLU A 251 17.22 -4.96 -15.94
N GLY A 252 16.22 -5.82 -15.72
CA GLY A 252 16.30 -6.96 -14.82
C GLY A 252 15.56 -6.76 -13.50
N ARG A 253 15.73 -7.72 -12.59
CA ARG A 253 14.98 -7.77 -11.33
C ARG A 253 15.53 -6.76 -10.34
N PHE A 254 14.72 -5.83 -9.87
CA PHE A 254 15.11 -4.81 -8.89
C PHE A 254 14.36 -5.02 -7.56
N LEU A 255 14.84 -4.41 -6.47
CA LEU A 255 14.23 -4.56 -5.14
C LEU A 255 13.69 -3.21 -4.65
N SER A 256 12.44 -3.18 -4.23
CA SER A 256 11.80 -2.00 -3.62
C SER A 256 11.51 -2.24 -2.14
N VAL A 257 11.78 -1.25 -1.30
CA VAL A 257 11.49 -1.23 0.13
C VAL A 257 10.58 -0.05 0.45
N ARG A 258 9.56 -0.27 1.27
CA ARG A 258 8.57 0.74 1.65
C ARG A 258 8.13 0.55 3.09
N HIS A 259 7.58 1.60 3.68
CA HIS A 259 6.99 1.49 5.01
C HIS A 259 5.72 0.62 5.00
N LYS A 260 5.48 -0.08 6.11
CA LYS A 260 4.19 -0.71 6.36
C LYS A 260 3.25 0.35 6.93
N ILE A 261 2.38 0.86 6.09
CA ILE A 261 1.37 1.85 6.48
C ILE A 261 -0.02 1.26 6.24
N THR A 262 -0.92 1.46 7.19
CA THR A 262 -2.34 1.13 6.99
C THR A 262 -2.97 2.17 6.07
N PRO A 263 -4.03 1.82 5.32
CA PRO A 263 -4.75 2.80 4.49
C PRO A 263 -5.21 4.04 5.27
N GLN A 264 -5.63 3.85 6.52
CA GLN A 264 -6.02 4.94 7.41
C GLN A 264 -4.86 5.86 7.77
N ALA A 265 -3.73 5.31 8.23
CA ALA A 265 -2.56 6.11 8.56
C ALA A 265 -1.99 6.82 7.32
N LEU A 266 -2.13 6.20 6.14
CA LEU A 266 -1.79 6.80 4.85
C LEU A 266 -2.70 8.00 4.56
N LEU A 267 -4.02 7.81 4.68
CA LEU A 267 -5.00 8.86 4.48
C LEU A 267 -4.79 10.04 5.44
N GLU A 268 -4.71 9.80 6.75
CA GLU A 268 -4.47 10.85 7.76
C GLU A 268 -3.21 11.66 7.44
N ARG A 269 -2.16 10.98 6.98
CA ARG A 269 -0.92 11.64 6.62
C ARG A 269 -1.05 12.46 5.35
N LEU A 270 -1.77 11.98 4.35
CA LEU A 270 -2.05 12.74 3.12
C LEU A 270 -2.98 13.94 3.39
N LEU A 271 -3.94 13.81 4.29
CA LEU A 271 -4.79 14.95 4.71
C LEU A 271 -3.96 16.04 5.41
N ARG A 272 -2.95 15.66 6.19
CA ARG A 272 -2.06 16.62 6.86
C ARG A 272 -0.99 17.23 5.94
N MET A 273 -0.44 16.44 5.02
CA MET A 273 0.73 16.83 4.21
C MET A 273 0.38 17.26 2.78
N GLY A 274 -0.85 16.96 2.32
CA GLY A 274 -1.26 17.10 0.93
C GLY A 274 -0.88 15.90 0.07
N ALA A 275 -1.19 16.01 -1.22
CA ALA A 275 -0.84 15.01 -2.23
C ALA A 275 0.68 14.89 -2.42
N THR A 276 1.12 13.73 -2.87
CA THR A 276 2.52 13.43 -3.20
C THR A 276 2.65 13.04 -4.67
N GLU A 277 3.89 12.77 -5.10
CA GLU A 277 4.19 12.21 -6.42
C GLU A 277 3.52 10.84 -6.65
N LYS A 278 3.29 10.08 -5.58
CA LYS A 278 2.75 8.71 -5.66
C LYS A 278 1.30 8.58 -5.24
N TYR A 279 0.84 9.42 -4.32
CA TYR A 279 -0.48 9.29 -3.71
C TYR A 279 -1.23 10.61 -3.72
N GLU A 280 -2.52 10.55 -3.96
CA GLU A 280 -3.45 11.67 -3.75
C GLU A 280 -4.72 11.19 -3.04
N VAL A 281 -5.41 12.12 -2.40
CA VAL A 281 -6.69 11.86 -1.73
C VAL A 281 -7.80 12.47 -2.56
N ILE A 282 -8.84 11.68 -2.76
CA ILE A 282 -10.09 12.09 -3.38
C ILE A 282 -11.12 12.01 -2.29
N GLU A 283 -11.69 13.15 -1.96
CA GLU A 283 -12.75 13.24 -0.97
C GLU A 283 -13.97 12.45 -1.43
N ALA A 284 -14.73 11.95 -0.46
CA ALA A 284 -15.98 11.27 -0.77
C ALA A 284 -16.91 12.27 -1.46
N SER A 285 -17.52 11.86 -2.58
CA SER A 285 -18.45 12.74 -3.27
C SER A 285 -19.69 12.86 -2.40
N ALA A 286 -19.85 14.02 -1.73
CA ALA A 286 -21.00 14.27 -0.88
C ALA A 286 -22.29 14.11 -1.69
N VAL A 287 -23.23 13.34 -1.14
CA VAL A 287 -24.62 13.25 -1.59
C VAL A 287 -25.39 14.45 -1.02
#